data_AF-A0A943JM55-F1
#
_entry.id   AF-A0A943JM55-F1
#
_cell.length_a   1.000
_cell.length_b   1.000
_cell.length_c   1.000
_cell.angle_alpha   90.00
_cell.angle_beta   90.00
_cell.angle_gamma   90.00
#
_symmetry.space_group_name_H-M   'P 1'
#
loop_
_entity.id
_entity.type
_entity.pdbx_description
1 polymer ?
#
loop_
_entity_poly.entity_id
_entity_poly.type
_entity_poly.pdbx_seq_one_letter_code
_entity_poly.pdbx_strand_id
1 'polypeptide(L)'
;MYFIIYLISFAIIYLFYLATVILQKSKIEKFKKSNQVMFFVKRFNLDLNKINITKFMNVIALSNAFIISTAFMTTYLVKNFVLQLLVGFLTLIPLLVICYSLIGKYYIKKGCVMNEYK
;
A
#
# COMPACT_ATOMS: atom_id res chain seq x y z
N MET A 1 -7.24 5.78 -24.41
CA MET A 1 -8.26 6.26 -23.45
C MET A 1 -8.17 5.55 -22.09
N TYR A 2 -8.35 4.23 -22.02
CA TYR A 2 -8.33 3.48 -20.74
C TYR A 2 -7.06 3.65 -19.90
N PHE A 3 -5.88 3.65 -20.52
CA PHE A 3 -4.61 3.89 -19.81
C PHE A 3 -4.55 5.28 -19.17
N ILE A 4 -5.11 6.30 -19.83
CA ILE A 4 -5.16 7.67 -19.31
C ILE A 4 -6.11 7.72 -18.10
N ILE A 5 -7.28 7.08 -18.21
CA ILE A 5 -8.24 6.96 -17.09
C ILE A 5 -7.55 6.29 -15.89
N TYR A 6 -6.83 5.18 -16.12
CA TYR A 6 -6.07 4.50 -15.09
C TYR A 6 -5.03 5.42 -14.40
N LEU A 7 -4.24 6.17 -15.19
CA LEU A 7 -3.25 7.10 -14.64
C LEU A 7 -3.89 8.23 -13.82
N ILE A 8 -5.02 8.77 -14.31
CA ILE A 8 -5.78 9.80 -13.58
C ILE A 8 -6.33 9.22 -12.28
N SER A 9 -6.94 8.04 -12.30
CA SER A 9 -7.45 7.36 -11.10
C SER A 9 -6.32 7.11 -10.09
N PHE A 10 -5.18 6.60 -10.55
CA PHE A 10 -4.00 6.41 -9.71
C PHE A 10 -3.52 7.71 -9.07
N ALA A 11 -3.40 8.78 -9.88
CA ALA A 11 -2.96 10.09 -9.41
C ALA A 11 -3.93 10.66 -8.37
N ILE A 12 -5.24 10.61 -8.61
CA ILE A 12 -6.26 11.09 -7.67
C ILE A 12 -6.18 10.34 -6.34
N ILE A 13 -6.11 9.00 -6.37
CA ILE A 13 -6.04 8.18 -5.15
C ILE A 13 -4.75 8.49 -4.38
N TYR A 14 -3.61 8.58 -5.07
CA TYR A 14 -2.34 8.89 -4.42
C TYR A 14 -2.33 10.30 -3.82
N LEU A 15 -2.82 11.30 -4.55
CA LEU A 15 -2.93 12.67 -4.05
C LEU A 15 -3.84 12.76 -2.83
N PHE A 16 -4.93 11.98 -2.81
CA PHE A 16 -5.80 11.87 -1.64
C PHE A 16 -5.05 11.31 -0.42
N TYR A 17 -4.28 10.23 -0.58
CA TYR A 17 -3.42 9.71 0.51
C TYR A 17 -2.36 10.73 0.95
N LEU A 18 -1.76 11.44 0.00
CA LEU A 18 -0.72 12.42 0.27
C LEU A 18 -1.25 13.58 1.12
N ALA A 19 -2.38 14.16 0.71
CA ALA A 19 -3.01 15.28 1.41
C ALA A 19 -3.58 14.88 2.79
N THR A 20 -4.20 13.71 2.89
CA THR A 20 -4.93 13.32 4.10
C THR A 20 -4.05 12.64 5.14
N VAL A 21 -2.99 11.93 4.75
CA VAL A 21 -2.17 11.11 5.67
C VAL A 21 -0.73 11.60 5.73
N ILE A 22 -0.05 11.74 4.59
CA ILE A 22 1.41 11.94 4.55
C ILE A 22 1.83 13.35 4.97
N LEU A 23 1.13 14.39 4.52
CA LEU A 23 1.48 15.79 4.84
C LEU A 23 1.17 16.17 6.31
N GLN A 24 0.39 15.35 7.02
CA GLN A 24 -0.06 15.67 8.37
C GLN A 24 0.89 15.04 9.40
N LYS A 25 1.81 15.83 9.97
CA LYS A 25 2.77 15.37 11.00
C LYS A 25 2.09 14.68 12.19
N SER A 26 0.92 15.18 12.60
CA SER A 26 0.11 14.61 13.69
C SER A 26 -0.37 13.17 13.41
N LYS A 27 -0.39 12.74 12.15
CA LYS A 27 -0.80 11.39 11.73
C LYS A 27 0.36 10.40 11.62
N ILE A 28 1.61 10.85 11.70
CA ILE A 28 2.79 9.96 11.64
C ILE A 28 2.78 8.97 12.81
N GLU A 29 2.52 9.44 14.04
CA GLU A 29 2.46 8.56 15.21
C GLU A 29 1.26 7.59 15.14
N LYS A 30 0.11 8.05 14.62
CA LYS A 30 -1.04 7.18 14.37
C LYS A 30 -0.73 6.13 13.32
N PHE A 31 0.01 6.49 12.28
CA PHE A 31 0.41 5.58 11.21
C PHE A 31 1.31 4.46 11.73
N LYS A 32 2.30 4.77 12.57
CA LYS A 32 3.18 3.76 13.20
C LYS A 32 2.39 2.68 13.96
N LYS A 33 1.26 3.07 14.55
CA LYS A 33 0.35 2.18 15.30
C LYS A 33 -0.74 1.54 14.45
N SER A 34 -0.80 1.82 13.15
CA SER A 34 -1.82 1.29 12.26
C SER A 34 -1.68 -0.21 12.06
N ASN A 35 -2.80 -0.89 11.78
CA ASN A 35 -2.80 -2.32 11.46
C ASN A 35 -1.93 -2.66 10.23
N GLN A 36 -1.83 -1.73 9.27
CA GLN A 36 -0.97 -1.91 8.09
C GLN A 36 0.50 -1.98 8.49
N VAL A 37 0.97 -1.05 9.32
CA VAL A 37 2.36 -1.07 9.82
C VAL A 37 2.60 -2.26 10.73
N MET A 38 1.65 -2.57 11.61
CA MET A 38 1.74 -3.71 12.51
C MET A 38 1.84 -5.04 11.76
N PHE A 39 1.18 -5.16 10.60
CA PHE A 39 1.37 -6.31 9.70
C PHE A 39 2.84 -6.45 9.28
N PHE A 40 3.50 -5.36 8.88
CA PHE A 40 4.91 -5.42 8.49
C PHE A 40 5.84 -5.78 9.65
N VAL A 41 5.61 -5.19 10.82
CA VAL A 41 6.38 -5.49 12.04
C VAL A 41 6.23 -6.97 12.39
N LYS A 42 5.01 -7.51 12.43
CA LYS A 42 4.76 -8.92 12.80
C LYS A 42 5.21 -9.92 11.74
N ARG A 43 4.99 -9.63 10.45
CA ARG A 43 5.26 -10.58 9.35
C ARG A 43 6.71 -10.60 8.92
N PHE A 44 7.40 -9.46 8.97
CA PHE A 44 8.77 -9.30 8.46
C PHE A 44 9.77 -8.89 9.53
N ASN A 45 9.36 -8.84 10.81
CA ASN A 45 10.19 -8.44 11.95
C ASN A 45 10.88 -7.09 11.74
N LEU A 46 10.19 -6.13 11.12
CA LEU A 46 10.76 -4.82 10.80
C LEU A 46 10.94 -3.97 12.07
N ASP A 47 12.10 -3.31 12.16
CA ASP A 47 12.39 -2.30 13.16
C ASP A 47 12.05 -0.91 12.63
N LEU A 48 10.97 -0.31 13.15
CA LEU A 48 10.52 1.02 12.73
C LEU A 48 11.54 2.12 13.07
N ASN A 49 12.45 1.91 14.01
CA ASN A 49 13.50 2.88 14.34
C ASN A 49 14.58 2.96 13.26
N LYS A 50 14.79 1.87 12.51
CA LYS A 50 15.72 1.79 11.38
C LYS A 50 15.10 2.26 10.06
N ILE A 51 13.83 2.66 10.07
CA ILE A 51 13.06 3.01 8.87
C ILE A 51 12.74 4.51 8.89
N ASN A 52 13.01 5.19 7.78
CA ASN A 52 12.45 6.53 7.57
C ASN A 52 10.93 6.40 7.38
N ILE A 53 10.18 6.75 8.42
CA ILE A 53 8.72 6.55 8.48
C ILE A 53 7.99 7.31 7.37
N THR A 54 8.40 8.53 7.04
CA THR A 54 7.78 9.31 5.96
C THR A 54 7.97 8.62 4.60
N LYS A 55 9.17 8.08 4.32
CA LYS A 55 9.42 7.30 3.09
C LYS A 55 8.58 6.02 3.09
N PHE A 56 8.50 5.33 4.23
CA PHE A 56 7.71 4.10 4.36
C PHE A 56 6.21 4.34 4.14
N MET A 57 5.66 5.40 4.73
CA MET A 57 4.30 5.89 4.50
C MET A 57 4.04 6.13 3.02
N ASN A 58 4.95 6.84 2.34
CA ASN A 58 4.83 7.11 0.90
C ASN A 58 4.82 5.82 0.07
N VAL A 59 5.70 4.87 0.37
CA VAL A 59 5.76 3.58 -0.37
C VAL A 59 4.48 2.77 -0.18
N ILE A 60 3.93 2.73 1.04
CA ILE A 60 2.65 2.07 1.32
C ILE A 60 1.49 2.78 0.62
N ALA A 61 1.44 4.11 0.68
CA ALA A 61 0.41 4.90 0.00
C ALA A 61 0.45 4.72 -1.52
N LEU A 62 1.64 4.74 -2.12
CA LEU A 62 1.84 4.50 -3.55
C LEU A 62 1.37 3.10 -3.96
N SER A 63 1.69 2.10 -3.13
CA SER A 63 1.27 0.71 -3.37
C SER A 63 -0.25 0.55 -3.23
N ASN A 64 -0.86 1.18 -2.23
CA ASN A 64 -2.31 1.18 -2.06
C ASN A 64 -3.01 1.89 -3.24
N ALA A 65 -2.47 3.02 -3.70
CA ALA A 65 -2.99 3.71 -4.87
C ALA A 65 -2.92 2.81 -6.12
N PHE A 66 -1.81 2.10 -6.31
CA PHE A 66 -1.64 1.14 -7.41
C PHE A 66 -2.64 -0.02 -7.33
N ILE A 67 -2.80 -0.62 -6.15
CA ILE A 67 -3.74 -1.73 -5.91
C ILE A 67 -5.17 -1.29 -6.26
N ILE A 68 -5.61 -0.14 -5.74
CA ILE A 68 -6.98 0.35 -5.92
C ILE A 68 -7.21 0.81 -7.36
N SER A 69 -6.28 1.53 -7.98
CA SER A 69 -6.44 1.97 -9.38
C SER A 69 -6.47 0.80 -10.35
N THR A 70 -5.69 -0.26 -10.08
CA THR A 70 -5.71 -1.49 -10.87
C THR A 70 -7.02 -2.23 -10.68
N ALA A 71 -7.48 -2.40 -9.44
CA ALA A 71 -8.78 -3.00 -9.16
C ALA A 71 -9.92 -2.23 -9.86
N PHE A 72 -9.96 -0.90 -9.72
CA PHE A 72 -10.92 -0.04 -10.41
C PHE A 72 -10.89 -0.25 -11.93
N MET A 73 -9.70 -0.26 -12.53
CA MET A 73 -9.59 -0.45 -13.98
C MET A 73 -10.09 -1.85 -14.40
N THR A 74 -9.78 -2.90 -13.63
CA THR A 74 -10.27 -4.25 -13.93
C THR A 74 -11.78 -4.38 -13.79
N THR A 75 -12.39 -3.74 -12.79
CA THR A 75 -13.85 -3.77 -12.63
C THR A 75 -14.56 -2.91 -13.67
N TYR A 76 -13.96 -1.79 -14.09
CA TYR A 76 -14.50 -0.92 -15.14
C TYR A 76 -14.68 -1.63 -16.49
N LEU A 77 -13.89 -2.67 -16.77
CA LEU A 77 -13.99 -3.48 -18.00
C LEU A 77 -15.17 -4.46 -18.00
N VAL A 78 -15.83 -4.66 -16.86
CA VAL A 78 -16.91 -5.62 -16.67
C VAL A 78 -18.23 -4.88 -16.55
N LYS A 79 -19.28 -5.31 -17.27
CA LYS A 79 -20.59 -4.63 -17.24
C LYS A 79 -21.51 -5.11 -16.12
N ASN A 80 -21.44 -6.39 -15.77
CA ASN A 80 -22.33 -6.98 -14.78
C ASN A 80 -21.82 -6.67 -13.36
N PHE A 81 -22.67 -6.06 -12.53
CA PHE A 81 -22.31 -5.64 -11.18
C PHE A 81 -21.80 -6.78 -10.27
N VAL A 82 -22.41 -7.96 -10.34
CA VAL A 82 -21.96 -9.12 -9.55
C VAL A 82 -20.58 -9.58 -10.00
N LEU A 83 -20.32 -9.60 -11.30
CA LEU A 83 -19.00 -9.93 -11.85
C LEU A 83 -17.96 -8.83 -11.55
N GLN A 84 -18.36 -7.55 -11.50
CA GLN A 84 -17.48 -6.45 -11.06
C GLN A 84 -16.98 -6.68 -9.64
N LEU A 85 -17.86 -7.08 -8.71
CA LEU A 85 -17.46 -7.39 -7.34
C LEU A 85 -16.45 -8.55 -7.31
N LEU A 86 -16.74 -9.62 -8.05
CA LEU A 86 -15.90 -10.82 -8.08
C LEU A 86 -14.50 -10.51 -8.65
N VAL A 87 -14.44 -9.79 -9.78
CA VAL A 87 -13.18 -9.33 -10.38
C VAL A 87 -12.44 -8.38 -9.45
N GLY A 88 -13.15 -7.49 -8.77
CA GLY A 88 -12.55 -6.58 -7.78
C GLY A 88 -11.81 -7.33 -6.68
N PHE A 89 -12.43 -8.33 -6.05
CA PHE A 89 -11.78 -9.16 -5.04
C PHE A 89 -10.61 -9.96 -5.61
N LEU A 90 -10.79 -10.55 -6.80
CA LEU A 90 -9.77 -11.36 -7.45
C LEU A 90 -8.54 -10.53 -7.88
N THR A 91 -8.71 -9.23 -8.14
CA THR A 91 -7.60 -8.31 -8.41
C THR A 91 -6.97 -7.78 -7.11
N LEU A 92 -7.78 -7.38 -6.14
CA LEU A 92 -7.30 -6.75 -4.90
C LEU A 92 -6.45 -7.69 -4.05
N ILE A 93 -6.92 -8.91 -3.80
CA ILE A 93 -6.27 -9.83 -2.85
C ILE A 93 -4.85 -10.20 -3.32
N PRO A 94 -4.62 -10.66 -4.56
CA PRO A 94 -3.28 -10.99 -5.03
C PRO A 94 -2.36 -9.78 -5.05
N LEU A 95 -2.84 -8.61 -5.52
CA LEU A 95 -2.02 -7.40 -5.56
C LEU A 95 -1.60 -6.95 -4.15
N LEU A 96 -2.51 -7.04 -3.17
CA LEU A 96 -2.19 -6.71 -1.79
C LEU A 96 -1.08 -7.63 -1.26
N VAL A 97 -1.20 -8.94 -1.46
CA VAL A 97 -0.17 -9.91 -1.04
C VAL A 97 1.17 -9.65 -1.72
N ILE A 98 1.17 -9.42 -3.04
CA ILE A 98 2.38 -9.19 -3.83
C ILE A 98 3.06 -7.89 -3.40
N CYS A 99 2.35 -6.76 -3.43
CA CYS A 99 2.91 -5.45 -3.11
C CYS A 99 3.46 -5.41 -1.67
N TYR A 100 2.71 -5.92 -0.70
CA TYR A 100 3.14 -5.90 0.70
C TYR A 100 4.31 -6.87 0.93
N SER A 101 4.36 -8.00 0.22
CA SER A 101 5.52 -8.89 0.26
C SER A 101 6.78 -8.24 -0.32
N LEU A 102 6.64 -7.49 -1.42
CA LEU A 102 7.75 -6.75 -2.02
C LEU A 102 8.28 -5.66 -1.09
N ILE A 103 7.39 -4.88 -0.47
CA ILE A 103 7.77 -3.86 0.52
C ILE A 103 8.51 -4.51 1.70
N GLY A 104 7.95 -5.57 2.29
CA GLY A 104 8.58 -6.25 3.42
C GLY A 104 9.99 -6.76 3.08
N LYS A 105 10.13 -7.47 1.95
CA LYS A 105 11.42 -7.98 1.46
C LYS A 105 12.43 -6.87 1.16
N TYR A 106 11.97 -5.73 0.62
CA TYR A 106 12.82 -4.57 0.37
C TYR A 106 13.45 -4.03 1.66
N TYR A 107 12.67 -3.89 2.73
CA TYR A 107 13.17 -3.40 4.02
C TYR A 107 14.03 -4.43 4.76
N ILE A 108 13.73 -5.74 4.61
CA ILE A 108 14.64 -6.80 5.07
C ILE A 108 16.00 -6.67 4.40
N LYS A 109 16.04 -6.55 3.06
CA LYS A 109 17.29 -6.42 2.30
C LYS A 109 18.09 -5.17 2.69
N LYS A 110 17.43 -4.14 3.22
CA LYS A 110 18.06 -2.93 3.76
C LYS A 110 18.58 -3.07 5.19
N GLY A 111 18.40 -4.22 5.84
CA GLY A 111 18.81 -4.42 7.24
C GLY A 111 17.89 -3.74 8.26
N CYS A 112 16.67 -3.35 7.86
CA CYS A 112 15.68 -2.72 8.74
C CYS A 112 14.90 -3.75 9.57
N VAL A 113 15.55 -4.82 9.99
CA VAL A 113 14.97 -5.86 10.85
C VAL A 113 15.43 -5.65 12.29
N MET A 114 14.62 -6.10 13.24
CA MET A 114 15.03 -6.13 14.65
C MET A 114 16.32 -6.94 14.77
N ASN A 115 17.28 -6.45 15.56
CA ASN A 115 18.41 -7.30 15.94
C ASN A 115 17.85 -8.37 16.87
N GLU A 116 18.08 -9.64 16.56
CA GLU A 116 17.91 -10.68 17.57
C GLU A 116 18.84 -10.32 18.73
N TYR A 117 18.27 -10.12 19.92
CA TYR A 117 19.08 -10.11 21.14
C TYR A 117 19.74 -11.49 21.20
N LYS A 118 21.03 -11.56 20.86
CA LYS A 118 21.88 -12.68 21.27
C LYS A 118 22.02 -12.68 22.78
#